data_AF-A0A7Y7NAD2-F1
#
_entry.id   AF-A0A7Y7NAD2-F1
#
_cell.length_a   1.000
_cell.length_b   1.000
_cell.length_c   1.000
_cell.angle_alpha   90.00
_cell.angle_beta   90.00
_cell.angle_gamma   90.00
#
_symmetry.space_group_name_H-M   'P 1'
#
loop_
_entity.id
_entity.type
_entity.pdbx_description
1 polymer ?
#
loop_
_entity_poly.entity_id
_entity_poly.type
_entity_poly.pdbx_seq_one_letter_code
_entity_poly.pdbx_strand_id
1 'polypeptide(L)'
;MTHRALIIAGWLAMISAFVTIPLTYFSFRLDGNVDPNASAIQIFIQLDGALLFVAITLYLKRLLNTRFRFHDADKNIVLMIVANLVASVLAIVALSFAQVKETLDVAALVVVVFQGIVQIQFGFKLLKLQDDLDGMLKPFCYLNIATGICIASIVLILAGVVVSAIADLMLGTIFFHVAKLVREPQSGGPDAQP
;
A
#
# COMPACT_ATOMS: atom_id res chain seq x y z
N MET A 1 15.45 10.74 -5.95
CA MET A 1 14.67 11.23 -4.80
C MET A 1 15.58 11.99 -3.85
N THR A 2 15.08 13.03 -3.19
CA THR A 2 15.82 13.72 -2.12
C THR A 2 15.68 12.97 -0.80
N HIS A 3 16.68 13.11 0.08
CA HIS A 3 16.68 12.54 1.43
C HIS A 3 15.39 12.83 2.21
N ARG A 4 14.91 14.09 2.14
CA ARG A 4 13.68 14.52 2.83
C ARG A 4 12.44 13.78 2.33
N ALA A 5 12.33 13.54 1.02
CA ALA A 5 11.20 12.83 0.44
C ALA A 5 11.13 11.37 0.91
N LEU A 6 12.28 10.71 1.07
CA LEU A 6 12.36 9.34 1.59
C LEU A 6 11.98 9.26 3.07
N ILE A 7 12.42 10.22 3.89
CA ILE A 7 12.00 10.28 5.30
C ILE A 7 10.50 10.50 5.43
N ILE A 8 9.92 11.40 4.62
CA ILE A 8 8.47 11.66 4.63
C ILE A 8 7.71 10.40 4.21
N ALA A 9 8.16 9.70 3.15
CA ALA A 9 7.56 8.44 2.72
C ALA A 9 7.66 7.34 3.79
N GLY A 10 8.79 7.26 4.49
CA GLY A 10 8.99 6.36 5.62
C GLY A 10 7.98 6.61 6.75
N TRP A 11 7.83 7.87 7.15
CA TRP A 11 6.84 8.24 8.17
C TRP A 11 5.39 7.99 7.72
N LEU A 12 5.06 8.30 6.46
CA LEU A 12 3.74 8.02 5.89
C LEU A 12 3.38 6.53 5.96
N ALA A 13 4.31 5.65 5.57
CA ALA A 13 4.10 4.21 5.61
C ALA A 13 4.02 3.66 7.04
N MET A 14 4.81 4.20 7.98
CA MET A 14 4.69 3.82 9.39
C MET A 14 3.33 4.24 9.95
N ILE A 15 2.90 5.49 9.69
CA ILE A 15 1.60 5.99 10.15
C ILE A 15 0.46 5.18 9.53
N SER A 16 0.53 4.86 8.23
CA SER A 16 -0.50 4.06 7.58
C SER A 16 -0.66 2.70 8.25
N ALA A 17 0.44 2.01 8.57
CA ALA A 17 0.37 0.72 9.25
C ALA A 17 -0.33 0.78 10.62
N PHE A 18 0.01 1.79 11.44
CA PHE A 18 -0.60 1.96 12.76
C PHE A 18 -2.07 2.38 12.69
N VAL A 19 -2.42 3.19 11.70
CA VAL A 19 -3.78 3.72 11.52
C VAL A 19 -4.70 2.67 10.88
N THR A 20 -4.18 1.81 10.01
CA THR A 20 -4.97 0.82 9.26
C THR A 20 -5.71 -0.16 10.16
N ILE A 21 -5.10 -0.65 11.23
CA ILE A 21 -5.73 -1.64 12.12
C ILE A 21 -6.92 -1.04 12.90
N PRO A 22 -6.77 0.08 13.64
CA PRO A 22 -7.89 0.73 14.31
C PRO A 22 -8.98 1.19 13.34
N LEU A 23 -8.60 1.78 12.20
CA LEU A 23 -9.58 2.27 11.23
C LEU A 23 -10.40 1.13 10.63
N THR A 24 -9.78 -0.01 10.34
CA THR A 24 -10.50 -1.19 9.87
C THR A 24 -11.48 -1.68 10.92
N TYR A 25 -11.05 -1.75 12.19
CA TYR A 25 -11.94 -2.12 13.29
C TYR A 25 -13.14 -1.17 13.44
N PHE A 26 -12.90 0.14 13.38
CA PHE A 26 -13.97 1.14 13.42
C PHE A 26 -14.89 1.01 12.21
N SER A 27 -14.36 0.78 11.00
CA SER A 27 -15.17 0.59 9.80
C SER A 27 -16.11 -0.61 9.92
N PHE A 28 -15.62 -1.76 10.42
CA PHE A 28 -16.47 -2.94 10.66
C PHE A 28 -17.56 -2.69 11.71
N ARG A 29 -17.27 -1.87 12.73
CA ARG A 29 -18.25 -1.54 13.78
C ARG A 29 -19.29 -0.52 13.30
N LEU A 30 -18.92 0.34 12.36
CA LEU A 30 -19.80 1.35 11.77
C LEU A 30 -20.69 0.74 10.69
N ASP A 31 -20.24 -0.34 10.03
CA ASP A 31 -21.01 -1.04 9.02
C ASP A 31 -22.32 -1.61 9.60
N GLY A 32 -23.45 -1.16 9.06
CA GLY A 32 -24.80 -1.48 9.57
C GLY A 32 -25.47 -0.38 10.40
N ASN A 33 -24.77 0.69 10.79
CA ASN A 33 -25.41 1.86 11.39
C ASN A 33 -25.93 2.80 10.29
N VAL A 34 -27.23 3.10 10.31
CA VAL A 34 -27.90 3.98 9.33
C VAL A 34 -27.75 5.47 9.67
N ASP A 35 -26.96 5.79 10.70
CA ASP A 35 -26.80 7.16 11.17
C ASP A 35 -25.97 8.00 10.19
N PRO A 36 -26.43 9.20 9.78
CA PRO A 36 -25.69 10.07 8.85
C PRO A 36 -24.28 10.42 9.30
N ASN A 37 -24.06 10.52 10.62
CA ASN A 37 -22.74 10.77 11.20
C ASN A 37 -21.79 9.59 11.00
N ALA A 38 -22.30 8.34 11.04
CA ALA A 38 -21.49 7.14 10.81
C ALA A 38 -21.01 7.08 9.35
N SER A 39 -21.90 7.38 8.39
CA SER A 39 -21.54 7.43 6.97
C SER A 39 -20.49 8.51 6.67
N ALA A 40 -20.60 9.69 7.29
CA ALA A 40 -19.60 10.74 7.14
C ALA A 40 -18.21 10.29 7.63
N ILE A 41 -18.14 9.69 8.82
CA ILE A 41 -16.90 9.14 9.38
C ILE A 41 -16.31 8.07 8.45
N GLN A 42 -17.14 7.18 7.92
CA GLN A 42 -16.69 6.12 7.02
C GLN A 42 -16.15 6.66 5.70
N ILE A 43 -16.74 7.72 5.14
CA ILE A 43 -16.22 8.41 3.96
C ILE A 43 -14.83 9.03 4.25
N PHE A 44 -14.66 9.67 5.41
CA PHE A 44 -13.35 10.21 5.81
C PHE A 44 -12.29 9.11 5.92
N ILE A 45 -12.62 8.00 6.59
CA ILE A 45 -11.73 6.84 6.71
C ILE A 45 -11.33 6.30 5.34
N GLN A 46 -12.29 6.18 4.42
CA GLN A 46 -12.05 5.69 3.06
C GLN A 46 -11.13 6.64 2.27
N LEU A 47 -11.38 7.95 2.34
CA LEU A 47 -10.57 8.96 1.66
C LEU A 47 -9.14 9.00 2.19
N ASP A 48 -8.97 9.01 3.51
CA ASP A 48 -7.65 9.02 4.15
C ASP A 48 -6.85 7.76 3.80
N GLY A 49 -7.50 6.58 3.86
CA GLY A 49 -6.88 5.31 3.47
C GLY A 49 -6.46 5.29 2.00
N ALA A 50 -7.32 5.74 1.10
CA ALA A 50 -7.02 5.83 -0.33
C ALA A 50 -5.87 6.81 -0.60
N LEU A 51 -5.87 7.98 0.04
CA LEU A 51 -4.83 8.99 -0.13
C LEU A 51 -3.47 8.46 0.35
N LEU A 52 -3.42 7.81 1.52
CA LEU A 52 -2.21 7.18 2.06
C LEU A 52 -1.70 6.10 1.10
N PHE A 53 -2.58 5.20 0.66
CA PHE A 53 -2.22 4.14 -0.26
C PHE A 53 -1.63 4.67 -1.57
N VAL A 54 -2.27 5.67 -2.18
CA VAL A 54 -1.80 6.30 -3.42
C VAL A 54 -0.45 6.98 -3.20
N ALA A 55 -0.30 7.75 -2.11
CA ALA A 55 0.95 8.42 -1.78
C ALA A 55 2.11 7.42 -1.63
N ILE A 56 1.95 6.41 -0.77
CA ILE A 56 2.95 5.38 -0.51
C ILE A 56 3.32 4.63 -1.80
N THR A 57 2.33 4.25 -2.60
CA THR A 57 2.52 3.53 -3.86
C THR A 57 3.27 4.37 -4.90
N LEU A 58 3.00 5.68 -4.96
CA LEU A 58 3.75 6.62 -5.81
C LEU A 58 5.19 6.84 -5.33
N TYR A 59 5.43 6.91 -4.01
CA TYR A 59 6.79 6.97 -3.47
C TYR A 59 7.57 5.68 -3.78
N LEU A 60 6.92 4.51 -3.64
CA LEU A 60 7.53 3.23 -4.01
C LEU A 60 7.89 3.19 -5.50
N LYS A 61 6.98 3.62 -6.39
CA LYS A 61 7.26 3.76 -7.83
C LYS A 61 8.50 4.61 -8.10
N ARG A 62 8.53 5.80 -7.50
CA ARG A 62 9.65 6.74 -7.67
C ARG A 62 10.95 6.16 -7.12
N LEU A 63 10.90 5.39 -6.03
CA LEU A 63 12.07 4.70 -5.47
C LEU A 63 12.58 3.65 -6.45
N LEU A 64 11.71 2.76 -6.94
CA LEU A 64 12.03 1.71 -7.90
C LEU A 64 12.65 2.27 -9.19
N ASN A 65 12.06 3.33 -9.73
CA ASN A 65 12.54 3.93 -10.98
C ASN A 65 13.83 4.73 -10.79
N THR A 66 13.97 5.45 -9.67
CA THR A 66 15.15 6.31 -9.47
C THR A 66 16.38 5.52 -9.02
N ARG A 67 16.22 4.56 -8.10
CA ARG A 67 17.36 3.83 -7.51
C ARG A 67 17.65 2.52 -8.22
N PHE A 68 16.63 1.79 -8.62
CA PHE A 68 16.79 0.45 -9.19
C PHE A 68 16.54 0.42 -10.71
N ARG A 69 16.18 1.55 -11.33
CA ARG A 69 15.82 1.68 -12.77
C ARG A 69 14.79 0.63 -13.21
N PHE A 70 13.96 0.17 -12.28
CA PHE A 70 13.08 -0.99 -12.47
C PHE A 70 11.68 -0.56 -12.90
N HIS A 71 11.46 -0.51 -14.21
CA HIS A 71 10.20 -0.02 -14.79
C HIS A 71 9.14 -1.11 -14.99
N ASP A 72 9.49 -2.40 -14.86
CA ASP A 72 8.56 -3.52 -15.11
C ASP A 72 7.35 -3.51 -14.15
N ALA A 73 7.53 -2.95 -12.95
CA ALA A 73 6.48 -2.80 -11.96
C ALA A 73 5.53 -1.61 -12.20
N ASP A 74 5.90 -0.65 -13.07
CA ASP A 74 5.16 0.61 -13.23
C ASP A 74 3.69 0.39 -13.59
N LYS A 75 3.42 -0.54 -14.52
CA LYS A 75 2.06 -0.87 -14.93
C LYS A 75 1.23 -1.41 -13.77
N ASN A 76 1.82 -2.25 -12.92
CA ASN A 76 1.10 -2.84 -11.79
C ASN A 76 0.81 -1.80 -10.71
N ILE A 77 1.76 -0.91 -10.44
CA ILE A 77 1.60 0.22 -9.52
C ILE A 77 0.44 1.12 -9.98
N VAL A 78 0.41 1.48 -11.28
CA VAL A 78 -0.67 2.30 -11.82
C VAL A 78 -2.02 1.57 -11.74
N LEU A 79 -2.06 0.27 -12.06
CA LEU A 79 -3.27 -0.53 -11.92
C LEU A 79 -3.76 -0.61 -10.47
N MET A 80 -2.86 -0.74 -9.50
CA MET A 80 -3.21 -0.73 -8.07
C MET A 80 -3.81 0.61 -7.65
N ILE A 81 -3.21 1.73 -8.08
CA ILE A 81 -3.75 3.07 -7.82
C ILE A 81 -5.14 3.23 -8.42
N VAL A 82 -5.33 2.85 -9.69
CA VAL A 82 -6.62 2.97 -10.37
C VAL A 82 -7.67 2.10 -9.70
N ALA A 83 -7.35 0.84 -9.38
CA ALA A 83 -8.26 -0.07 -8.70
C ALA A 83 -8.69 0.47 -7.33
N ASN A 84 -7.74 0.98 -6.54
CA ASN A 84 -8.03 1.56 -5.23
C ASN A 84 -8.92 2.81 -5.34
N LEU A 85 -8.67 3.68 -6.31
CA LEU A 85 -9.51 4.87 -6.55
C LEU A 85 -10.92 4.48 -6.99
N VAL A 86 -11.06 3.52 -7.91
CA VAL A 86 -12.37 3.03 -8.38
C VAL A 86 -13.14 2.40 -7.22
N ALA A 87 -12.51 1.52 -6.44
CA ALA A 87 -13.14 0.91 -5.27
C ALA A 87 -13.60 1.96 -4.25
N SER A 88 -12.77 2.99 -4.00
CA SER A 88 -13.10 4.07 -3.07
C SER A 88 -14.27 4.92 -3.55
N VAL A 89 -14.31 5.24 -4.85
CA VAL A 89 -15.45 5.97 -5.45
C VAL A 89 -16.72 5.13 -5.35
N LEU A 90 -16.67 3.84 -5.68
CA LEU A 90 -17.82 2.94 -5.57
C LEU A 90 -18.34 2.88 -4.13
N ALA A 91 -17.45 2.75 -3.13
CA ALA A 91 -17.81 2.74 -1.72
C ALA A 91 -18.49 4.05 -1.28
N ILE A 92 -17.94 5.21 -1.68
CA ILE A 92 -18.53 6.51 -1.31
C ILE A 92 -19.91 6.70 -1.95
N VAL A 93 -20.09 6.27 -3.21
CA VAL A 93 -21.39 6.33 -3.89
C VAL A 93 -22.37 5.36 -3.24
N ALA A 94 -21.93 4.15 -2.85
CA ALA A 94 -22.76 3.19 -2.12
C ALA A 94 -23.28 3.74 -0.78
N LEU A 95 -22.44 4.46 -0.05
CA LEU A 95 -22.82 5.14 1.19
C LEU A 95 -23.78 6.32 0.96
N SER A 96 -23.73 6.95 -0.20
CA SER A 96 -24.58 8.11 -0.53
C SER A 96 -25.95 7.70 -1.08
N PHE A 97 -26.06 6.53 -1.72
CA PHE A 97 -27.27 6.08 -2.40
C PHE A 97 -27.69 4.68 -1.95
N ALA A 98 -28.52 4.62 -0.90
CA ALA A 98 -29.00 3.37 -0.31
C ALA A 98 -29.69 2.42 -1.33
N GLN A 99 -30.34 2.97 -2.35
CA GLN A 99 -31.06 2.20 -3.39
C GLN A 99 -30.14 1.30 -4.24
N VAL A 100 -28.88 1.69 -4.42
CA VAL A 100 -27.90 0.96 -5.23
C VAL A 100 -26.75 0.39 -4.39
N LYS A 101 -26.81 0.55 -3.06
CA LYS A 101 -25.74 0.16 -2.12
C LYS A 101 -25.29 -1.28 -2.34
N GLU A 102 -26.22 -2.23 -2.35
CA GLU A 102 -25.89 -3.66 -2.50
C GLU A 102 -25.17 -3.96 -3.83
N THR A 103 -25.63 -3.36 -4.94
CA THR A 103 -24.99 -3.55 -6.25
C THR A 103 -23.59 -2.93 -6.29
N LEU A 104 -23.42 -1.75 -5.69
CA LEU A 104 -22.13 -1.06 -5.65
C LEU A 104 -21.15 -1.71 -4.67
N ASP A 105 -21.62 -2.27 -3.56
CA ASP A 105 -20.82 -3.04 -2.60
C ASP A 105 -20.26 -4.30 -3.28
N VAL A 106 -21.09 -5.02 -4.04
CA VAL A 106 -20.64 -6.18 -4.84
C VAL A 106 -19.65 -5.76 -5.92
N ALA A 107 -19.91 -4.65 -6.62
CA ALA A 107 -18.98 -4.13 -7.62
C ALA A 107 -17.63 -3.72 -7.00
N ALA A 108 -17.65 -3.04 -5.85
CA ALA A 108 -16.44 -2.66 -5.11
C ALA A 108 -15.65 -3.90 -4.67
N LEU A 109 -16.33 -4.94 -4.20
CA LEU A 109 -15.71 -6.21 -3.83
C LEU A 109 -15.02 -6.88 -5.02
N VAL A 110 -15.63 -6.88 -6.22
CA VAL A 110 -15.00 -7.39 -7.44
C VAL A 110 -13.72 -6.60 -7.77
N VAL A 111 -13.75 -5.27 -7.63
CA VAL A 111 -12.57 -4.42 -7.84
C VAL A 111 -11.47 -4.72 -6.81
N VAL A 112 -11.83 -4.96 -5.54
CA VAL A 112 -10.90 -5.34 -4.47
C VAL A 112 -10.24 -6.70 -4.75
N VAL A 113 -11.00 -7.69 -5.23
CA VAL A 113 -10.44 -9.00 -5.64
C VAL A 113 -9.45 -8.81 -6.80
N PHE A 114 -9.83 -8.01 -7.81
CA PHE A 114 -8.92 -7.66 -8.90
C PHE A 114 -7.65 -6.97 -8.40
N GLN A 115 -7.78 -6.04 -7.44
CA GLN A 115 -6.64 -5.39 -6.80
C GLN A 115 -5.71 -6.39 -6.12
N GLY A 116 -6.26 -7.39 -5.42
CA GLY A 116 -5.47 -8.48 -4.82
C GLY A 116 -4.64 -9.26 -5.86
N ILE A 117 -5.23 -9.58 -7.02
CA ILE A 117 -4.53 -10.24 -8.12
C ILE A 117 -3.37 -9.38 -8.65
N VAL A 118 -3.62 -8.08 -8.87
CA VAL A 118 -2.58 -7.16 -9.33
C VAL A 118 -1.45 -7.05 -8.29
N GLN A 119 -1.79 -7.06 -6.99
CA GLN A 119 -0.81 -7.01 -5.90
C GLN A 119 0.07 -8.27 -5.84
N ILE A 120 -0.50 -9.46 -6.10
CA ILE A 120 0.27 -10.70 -6.27
C ILE A 120 1.26 -10.56 -7.42
N GLN A 121 0.79 -10.11 -8.59
CA GLN A 121 1.66 -9.91 -9.75
C GLN A 121 2.77 -8.88 -9.48
N PHE A 122 2.44 -7.83 -8.73
CA PHE A 122 3.40 -6.81 -8.30
C PHE A 122 4.49 -7.41 -7.42
N GLY A 123 4.14 -8.20 -6.42
CA GLY A 123 5.11 -8.90 -5.57
C GLY A 123 6.01 -9.86 -6.36
N PHE A 124 5.48 -10.62 -7.31
CA PHE A 124 6.29 -11.49 -8.18
C PHE A 124 7.24 -10.70 -9.09
N LYS A 125 6.82 -9.53 -9.60
CA LYS A 125 7.71 -8.67 -10.39
C LYS A 125 8.81 -8.08 -9.52
N LEU A 126 8.49 -7.63 -8.31
CA LEU A 126 9.47 -7.13 -7.35
C LEU A 126 10.53 -8.18 -6.98
N LEU A 127 10.20 -9.47 -6.93
CA LEU A 127 11.17 -10.55 -6.71
C LEU A 127 12.23 -10.66 -7.83
N LYS A 128 11.99 -10.09 -9.01
CA LYS A 128 12.97 -10.07 -10.11
C LYS A 128 14.02 -8.96 -9.95
N LEU A 129 13.90 -8.10 -8.94
CA LEU A 129 14.91 -7.12 -8.62
C LEU A 129 16.18 -7.85 -8.14
N GLN A 130 17.29 -7.68 -8.85
CA GLN A 130 18.57 -8.32 -8.49
C GLN A 130 19.24 -7.65 -7.28
N ASP A 131 18.83 -6.43 -6.95
CA ASP A 131 19.41 -5.63 -5.87
C ASP A 131 18.61 -5.90 -4.57
N ASP A 132 19.23 -6.64 -3.64
CA ASP A 132 18.68 -6.88 -2.32
C ASP A 132 18.98 -5.61 -1.48
N LEU A 133 17.95 -4.81 -1.14
CA LEU A 133 18.07 -3.76 -0.12
C LEU A 133 18.35 -4.40 1.26
N ASP A 134 19.59 -4.80 1.47
CA ASP A 134 20.06 -5.46 2.69
C ASP A 134 19.17 -6.65 3.10
N GLY A 135 18.63 -7.37 2.09
CA GLY A 135 17.72 -8.50 2.26
C GLY A 135 16.28 -8.15 2.67
N MET A 136 15.91 -6.89 2.89
CA MET A 136 14.54 -6.50 3.30
C MET A 136 13.52 -6.50 2.15
N LEU A 137 14.01 -6.46 0.90
CA LEU A 137 13.13 -6.43 -0.27
C LEU A 137 12.36 -7.75 -0.44
N LYS A 138 13.03 -8.90 -0.31
CA LYS A 138 12.39 -10.22 -0.47
C LYS A 138 11.24 -10.46 0.51
N PRO A 139 11.39 -10.24 1.83
CA PRO A 139 10.27 -10.32 2.76
C PRO A 139 9.12 -9.37 2.41
N PHE A 140 9.42 -8.14 1.97
CA PHE A 140 8.39 -7.20 1.52
C PHE A 140 7.63 -7.71 0.28
N CYS A 141 8.32 -8.38 -0.66
CA CYS A 141 7.67 -9.03 -1.80
C CYS A 141 6.73 -10.15 -1.36
N TYR A 142 7.17 -11.02 -0.45
CA TYR A 142 6.35 -12.11 0.09
C TYR A 142 5.13 -11.59 0.84
N LEU A 143 5.28 -10.52 1.62
CA LEU A 143 4.16 -9.88 2.30
C LEU A 143 3.15 -9.28 1.32
N ASN A 144 3.60 -8.68 0.21
CA ASN A 144 2.68 -8.20 -0.82
C ASN A 144 1.94 -9.35 -1.52
N ILE A 145 2.62 -10.46 -1.81
CA ILE A 145 1.99 -11.67 -2.37
C ILE A 145 0.96 -12.21 -1.38
N ALA A 146 1.33 -12.37 -0.11
CA ALA A 146 0.44 -12.85 0.94
C ALA A 146 -0.77 -11.93 1.12
N THR A 147 -0.55 -10.61 1.16
CA THR A 147 -1.63 -9.61 1.21
C THR A 147 -2.59 -9.77 0.04
N GLY A 148 -2.06 -9.89 -1.18
CA GLY A 148 -2.89 -10.06 -2.37
C GLY A 148 -3.69 -11.36 -2.36
N ILE A 149 -3.12 -12.47 -1.87
CA ILE A 149 -3.83 -13.74 -1.68
C ILE A 149 -4.95 -13.59 -0.65
N CYS A 150 -4.66 -12.96 0.49
CA CYS A 150 -5.65 -12.72 1.53
C CYS A 150 -6.83 -11.87 1.01
N ILE A 151 -6.53 -10.77 0.34
CA ILE A 151 -7.54 -9.88 -0.25
C ILE A 151 -8.34 -10.60 -1.35
N ALA A 152 -7.69 -11.36 -2.23
CA ALA A 152 -8.36 -12.08 -3.31
C ALA A 152 -9.27 -13.22 -2.81
N SER A 153 -8.94 -13.85 -1.67
CA SER A 153 -9.72 -14.94 -1.10
C SER A 153 -11.02 -14.51 -0.41
N ILE A 154 -11.22 -13.21 -0.15
CA ILE A 154 -12.35 -12.60 0.56
C ILE A 154 -12.48 -13.04 2.03
N VAL A 155 -12.44 -14.34 2.31
CA VAL A 155 -12.51 -14.95 3.64
C VAL A 155 -11.39 -14.46 4.56
N LEU A 156 -10.21 -14.16 3.98
CA LEU A 156 -9.03 -13.73 4.73
C LEU A 156 -8.81 -12.21 4.70
N ILE A 157 -9.81 -11.39 4.37
CA ILE A 157 -9.64 -9.93 4.32
C ILE A 157 -9.06 -9.37 5.63
N LEU A 158 -9.56 -9.81 6.79
CA LEU A 158 -9.01 -9.36 8.10
C LEU A 158 -7.53 -9.73 8.26
N ALA A 159 -7.14 -10.94 7.86
CA ALA A 159 -5.73 -11.33 7.87
C ALA A 159 -4.93 -10.50 6.85
N GLY A 160 -5.50 -10.21 5.69
CA GLY A 160 -4.91 -9.36 4.66
C GLY A 160 -4.60 -7.95 5.16
N VAL A 161 -5.49 -7.36 5.96
CA VAL A 161 -5.28 -6.05 6.60
C VAL A 161 -4.10 -6.07 7.58
N VAL A 162 -3.97 -7.15 8.36
CA VAL A 162 -2.83 -7.29 9.29
C VAL A 162 -1.52 -7.46 8.50
N VAL A 163 -1.52 -8.31 7.48
CA VAL A 163 -0.33 -8.55 6.64
C VAL A 163 0.05 -7.28 5.87
N SER A 164 -0.93 -6.51 5.38
CA SER A 164 -0.67 -5.23 4.70
C SER A 164 -0.08 -4.20 5.64
N ALA A 165 -0.56 -4.12 6.88
CA ALA A 165 0.03 -3.22 7.89
C ALA A 165 1.50 -3.58 8.16
N ILE A 166 1.84 -4.87 8.24
CA ILE A 166 3.23 -5.32 8.37
C ILE A 166 4.04 -4.94 7.11
N ALA A 167 3.47 -5.11 5.92
CA ALA A 167 4.11 -4.72 4.67
C ALA A 167 4.41 -3.21 4.62
N ASP A 168 3.48 -2.38 5.10
CA ASP A 168 3.64 -0.93 5.22
C ASP A 168 4.74 -0.55 6.22
N LEU A 169 4.82 -1.22 7.39
CA LEU A 169 5.93 -1.03 8.33
C LEU A 169 7.28 -1.34 7.67
N MET A 170 7.36 -2.47 6.95
CA MET A 170 8.57 -2.88 6.23
C MET A 170 8.93 -1.90 5.12
N LEU A 171 7.93 -1.36 4.42
CA LEU A 171 8.17 -0.34 3.41
C LEU A 171 8.67 0.97 4.04
N GLY A 172 8.15 1.32 5.22
CA GLY A 172 8.63 2.44 6.01
C GLY A 172 10.11 2.29 6.40
N THR A 173 10.52 1.12 6.88
CA THR A 173 11.92 0.85 7.22
C THR A 173 12.82 0.87 5.99
N ILE A 174 12.36 0.32 4.85
CA ILE A 174 13.05 0.41 3.56
C ILE A 174 13.29 1.88 3.18
N PHE A 175 12.28 2.74 3.27
CA PHE A 175 12.44 4.16 2.95
C PHE A 175 13.45 4.87 3.86
N PHE A 176 13.44 4.59 5.17
CA PHE A 176 14.43 5.16 6.09
C PHE A 176 15.84 4.63 5.83
N HIS A 177 15.98 3.35 5.55
CA HIS A 177 17.28 2.75 5.22
C HIS A 177 17.86 3.38 3.94
N VAL A 178 17.05 3.50 2.89
CA VAL A 178 17.47 4.18 1.65
C VAL A 178 17.76 5.67 1.90
N ALA A 179 17.00 6.34 2.77
CA ALA A 179 17.31 7.72 3.15
C ALA A 179 18.70 7.83 3.78
N LYS A 180 19.06 6.92 4.69
CA LYS A 180 20.39 6.88 5.32
C LYS A 180 21.49 6.69 4.29
N LEU A 181 21.33 5.76 3.34
CA LEU A 181 22.28 5.54 2.24
C LEU A 181 22.44 6.75 1.31
N VAL A 182 21.42 7.60 1.18
CA VAL A 182 21.50 8.85 0.42
C VAL A 182 22.24 9.95 1.20
N ARG A 183 22.21 9.90 2.54
CA ARG A 183 22.90 10.86 3.42
C ARG A 183 24.38 10.56 3.61
N GLU A 184 24.77 9.30 3.51
CA GLU A 184 26.15 8.82 3.67
C GLU A 184 26.76 8.39 2.31
N PRO A 185 26.96 9.30 1.32
CA PRO A 185 27.71 8.95 0.14
C PRO A 185 29.20 8.89 0.52
N GLN A 186 29.72 7.68 0.77
CA GLN A 186 31.14 7.38 0.94
C GLN A 186 31.91 8.20 2.00
N SER A 187 31.92 7.72 3.25
CA SER A 187 32.99 8.01 4.22
C SER A 187 33.73 6.72 4.60
N GLY A 188 34.13 5.93 3.60
CA GLY A 188 34.73 4.61 3.84
C GLY A 188 35.30 3.91 2.62
N GLY A 189 35.88 4.66 1.66
CA GLY A 189 36.80 4.06 0.71
C GLY A 189 38.21 4.04 1.31
N PRO A 190 38.78 2.87 1.65
CA PRO A 190 40.21 2.68 1.51
C PRO A 190 40.47 2.29 0.06
N ASP A 191 40.73 3.30 -0.78
CA ASP A 191 41.72 3.13 -1.84
C ASP A 191 43.08 2.91 -1.15
N ALA A 192 43.27 1.68 -0.66
CA ALA A 192 44.59 1.08 -0.52
C ALA A 192 44.76 0.22 -1.77
N GLN A 193 45.13 0.87 -2.88
CA GLN A 193 45.82 0.19 -3.97
C GLN A 193 47.19 -0.30 -3.44
N PRO A 194 47.69 -1.44 -3.97
CA PRO A 194 48.92 -2.09 -3.51
C PRO A 194 50.19 -1.26 -3.74
#